data_AF-A0A7Y2HR07-F1
#
_entry.id   AF-A0A7Y2HR07-F1
#
_cell.length_a   1.000
_cell.length_b   1.000
_cell.length_c   1.000
_cell.angle_alpha   90.00
_cell.angle_beta   90.00
_cell.angle_gamma   90.00
#
_symmetry.space_group_name_H-M   'P 1'
#
loop_
_entity.id
_entity.type
_entity.pdbx_description
1 polymer ?
#
loop_
_entity_poly.entity_id
_entity_poly.type
_entity_poly.pdbx_seq_one_letter_code
_entity_poly.pdbx_strand_id
1 'polypeptide(L)'
;MSLFSMTTLPVLSRFRSARPLATLLRRAVHMGAATHLRFATLSAVLLAVALPLAAQAQSPDRVPAEMLEITPPSGRVEGELSRMSIVPLGCRSAPSADVRRRIVDVAIQEWAFFGFPVLDRLNGARLLPDTRIRAGRVTFENTTRRAPTPNAREGERVAATIAGYWAVTPEGAGIVAAQARRWEERGAGVRWNAPWSAAFISWVMCEAGLGTRDEFHRAIAHWTYIDQAIRARDAGEGAPGGASDGSRSRVGYVAYDIGERAVEPGDLLCSGRRPRYANLAGRRLQMGEGASSHCDIVVEADAETGRILAIGGNVLRAVSLKVLAGRPGRGPEGGMYAVATSAAPLFAHLKLQAEPIDDRALSDSEVLAALTSGNGGPTPSRGALVLDALSVQGAWMEQGIGR
;
A
#
# COMPACT_ATOMS: atom_id res chain seq x y z
N MET A 1 53.20 10.65 -36.09
CA MET A 1 53.64 9.66 -37.10
C MET A 1 52.60 8.56 -37.09
N SER A 2 51.54 8.70 -37.89
CA SER A 2 51.43 8.27 -39.29
C SER A 2 50.79 6.88 -39.37
N LEU A 3 49.82 6.55 -40.21
CA LEU A 3 48.95 7.25 -41.17
C LEU A 3 48.12 6.13 -41.87
N PHE A 4 46.93 6.48 -42.39
CA PHE A 4 46.26 5.92 -43.60
C PHE A 4 45.69 4.47 -43.58
N SER A 5 44.59 4.10 -44.26
CA SER A 5 43.58 4.79 -45.08
C SER A 5 42.42 3.84 -45.47
N MET A 6 41.23 4.42 -45.73
CA MET A 6 40.21 4.20 -46.81
C MET A 6 39.83 2.77 -47.28
N THR A 7 38.57 2.47 -47.62
CA THR A 7 37.81 2.90 -48.83
C THR A 7 36.32 2.46 -48.72
N THR A 8 35.30 3.34 -48.86
CA THR A 8 34.51 3.82 -50.03
C THR A 8 33.09 3.24 -50.18
N LEU A 9 32.12 4.16 -50.22
CA LEU A 9 30.75 4.05 -50.76
C LEU A 9 30.73 3.95 -52.29
N PRO A 10 29.56 3.64 -52.88
CA PRO A 10 29.13 4.36 -54.08
C PRO A 10 27.74 5.02 -53.96
N VAL A 11 27.68 6.14 -54.67
CA VAL A 11 26.58 7.06 -54.98
C VAL A 11 25.88 6.61 -56.27
N LEU A 12 24.59 6.97 -56.46
CA LEU A 12 23.90 7.39 -57.70
C LEU A 12 22.40 7.55 -57.35
N SER A 13 21.84 8.74 -57.10
CA SER A 13 21.46 9.85 -57.99
C SER A 13 20.39 9.52 -59.05
N ARG A 14 19.22 10.18 -58.96
CA ARG A 14 18.45 10.88 -60.04
C ARG A 14 17.06 11.27 -59.47
N PHE A 15 16.80 12.55 -59.16
CA PHE A 15 16.33 13.65 -60.02
C PHE A 15 14.87 13.55 -60.53
N ARG A 16 14.04 14.53 -60.10
CA ARG A 16 13.05 15.38 -60.84
C ARG A 16 11.79 15.59 -59.97
N SER A 17 11.51 16.80 -59.45
CA SER A 17 10.96 18.04 -60.06
C SER A 17 9.58 18.30 -59.40
N ALA A 18 9.46 19.27 -58.48
CA ALA A 18 9.08 20.67 -58.72
C ALA A 18 7.58 20.90 -59.05
N ARG A 19 6.81 21.30 -58.01
CA ARG A 19 5.84 22.45 -57.88
C ARG A 19 4.73 22.68 -58.98
N PRO A 20 3.77 23.62 -58.81
CA PRO A 20 2.69 23.75 -57.81
C PRO A 20 1.35 24.27 -58.45
N LEU A 21 0.42 24.77 -57.61
CA LEU A 21 -0.61 25.81 -57.87
C LEU A 21 -1.98 25.48 -58.55
N ALA A 22 -3.03 25.66 -57.74
CA ALA A 22 -4.17 26.59 -57.91
C ALA A 22 -5.22 26.42 -59.04
N THR A 23 -6.41 26.99 -58.73
CA THR A 23 -7.56 27.35 -59.59
C THR A 23 -8.55 26.18 -59.83
N LEU A 24 -9.82 26.26 -59.40
CA LEU A 24 -10.84 27.12 -60.03
C LEU A 24 -12.06 27.37 -59.13
N LEU A 25 -12.39 28.66 -59.04
CA LEU A 25 -13.67 29.24 -58.62
C LEU A 25 -14.53 29.51 -59.86
N ARG A 26 -15.86 29.46 -59.69
CA ARG A 26 -16.97 30.02 -60.50
C ARG A 26 -17.65 29.14 -61.57
N ARG A 27 -18.96 28.93 -61.39
CA ARG A 27 -20.10 29.34 -62.25
C ARG A 27 -21.42 29.07 -61.48
N ALA A 28 -22.13 30.11 -61.02
CA ALA A 28 -23.28 30.78 -61.67
C ALA A 28 -24.52 29.86 -61.83
N VAL A 29 -25.46 29.90 -60.87
CA VAL A 29 -26.79 30.57 -60.94
C VAL A 29 -27.70 29.99 -62.02
N HIS A 30 -28.81 29.34 -61.62
CA HIS A 30 -30.10 29.39 -62.32
C HIS A 30 -31.26 29.22 -61.33
N MET A 31 -32.26 30.09 -61.49
CA MET A 31 -33.51 30.21 -60.75
C MET A 31 -34.42 28.98 -60.93
N GLY A 32 -35.21 28.68 -59.91
CA GLY A 32 -36.34 27.76 -60.00
C GLY A 32 -37.17 27.82 -58.71
N ALA A 33 -38.26 28.57 -58.75
CA ALA A 33 -39.27 28.61 -57.70
C ALA A 33 -40.14 27.34 -57.72
N ALA A 34 -40.75 27.07 -56.57
CA ALA A 34 -41.99 26.30 -56.35
C ALA A 34 -41.85 24.88 -55.71
N THR A 35 -42.30 24.86 -54.46
CA THR A 35 -43.21 23.89 -53.82
C THR A 35 -42.71 22.57 -53.21
N HIS A 36 -42.98 22.51 -51.89
CA HIS A 36 -43.22 21.37 -51.00
C HIS A 36 -42.04 20.43 -50.69
N LEU A 37 -41.64 20.37 -49.42
CA LEU A 37 -42.20 19.40 -48.45
C LEU A 37 -41.28 19.32 -47.22
N ARG A 38 -41.83 19.63 -46.04
CA ARG A 38 -41.44 19.10 -44.71
C ARG A 38 -39.95 19.18 -44.33
N PHE A 39 -39.55 20.19 -43.56
CA PHE A 39 -38.51 20.00 -42.55
C PHE A 39 -38.89 20.73 -41.25
N ALA A 40 -38.83 19.93 -40.19
CA ALA A 40 -39.28 20.20 -38.84
C ALA A 40 -38.60 21.41 -38.19
N THR A 41 -39.39 22.37 -37.72
CA THR A 41 -39.01 23.24 -36.60
C THR A 41 -39.45 22.57 -35.30
N LEU A 42 -38.81 21.46 -34.97
CA LEU A 42 -38.73 20.99 -33.58
C LEU A 42 -37.49 21.65 -33.01
N SER A 43 -37.69 22.81 -32.38
CA SER A 43 -36.72 23.39 -31.45
C SER A 43 -36.63 22.44 -30.26
N ALA A 44 -35.81 21.40 -30.42
CA ALA A 44 -35.39 20.55 -29.32
C ALA A 44 -34.53 21.43 -28.42
N VAL A 45 -35.13 21.90 -27.33
CA VAL A 45 -34.41 22.29 -26.13
C VAL A 45 -33.56 21.07 -25.75
N LEU A 46 -32.31 21.06 -26.21
CA LEU A 46 -31.25 20.23 -25.66
C LEU A 46 -30.99 20.76 -24.25
N LEU A 47 -31.90 20.42 -23.34
CA LEU A 47 -31.59 20.37 -21.93
C LEU A 47 -30.49 19.33 -21.84
N ALA A 48 -29.24 19.79 -21.85
CA ALA A 48 -28.11 19.00 -21.44
C ALA A 48 -28.41 18.59 -19.99
N VAL A 49 -29.07 17.45 -19.83
CA VAL A 49 -28.98 16.67 -18.61
C VAL A 49 -27.49 16.35 -18.53
N ALA A 50 -26.77 17.21 -17.82
CA ALA A 50 -25.49 16.86 -17.24
C ALA A 50 -25.82 15.69 -16.32
N LEU A 51 -25.84 14.48 -16.90
CA LEU A 51 -25.72 13.26 -16.13
C LEU A 51 -24.50 13.53 -15.26
N PRO A 52 -24.62 13.50 -13.93
CA PRO A 52 -23.43 13.59 -13.11
C PRO A 52 -22.58 12.42 -13.59
N LEU A 53 -21.44 12.72 -14.21
CA LEU A 53 -20.35 11.78 -14.32
C LEU A 53 -20.19 11.30 -12.90
N ALA A 54 -20.68 10.09 -12.60
CA ALA A 54 -20.67 9.53 -11.26
C ALA A 54 -19.24 9.74 -10.77
N ALA A 55 -19.10 10.63 -9.78
CA ALA A 55 -17.80 11.00 -9.26
C ALA A 55 -17.18 9.68 -8.85
N GLN A 56 -16.14 9.26 -9.58
CA GLN A 56 -15.36 8.11 -9.17
C GLN A 56 -14.91 8.47 -7.77
N ALA A 57 -15.33 7.72 -6.75
CA ALA A 57 -14.90 7.99 -5.39
C ALA A 57 -13.38 7.80 -5.39
N GLN A 58 -12.67 8.92 -5.49
CA GLN A 58 -11.22 8.98 -5.53
C GLN A 58 -10.70 8.49 -4.18
N SER A 59 -9.49 7.92 -4.18
CA SER A 59 -8.81 7.60 -2.93
C SER A 59 -8.72 8.88 -2.08
N PRO A 60 -9.04 8.81 -0.78
CA PRO A 60 -8.97 9.98 0.08
C PRO A 60 -7.52 10.48 0.18
N ASP A 61 -7.40 11.79 0.41
CA ASP A 61 -6.15 12.38 0.88
C ASP A 61 -5.90 11.99 2.34
N ARG A 62 -4.69 12.26 2.83
CA ARG A 62 -4.31 12.03 4.23
C ARG A 62 -5.08 12.96 5.16
N VAL A 63 -5.29 12.56 6.41
CA VAL A 63 -5.92 13.45 7.40
C VAL A 63 -4.98 14.62 7.74
N PRO A 64 -5.51 15.74 8.25
CA PRO A 64 -4.69 16.87 8.68
C PRO A 64 -3.69 16.50 9.78
N ALA A 65 -2.57 17.22 9.84
CA ALA A 65 -1.49 16.95 10.79
C ALA A 65 -1.92 17.16 12.25
N GLU A 66 -2.97 17.95 12.50
CA GLU A 66 -3.57 18.16 13.82
C GLU A 66 -4.24 16.88 14.35
N MET A 67 -4.73 16.02 13.45
CA MET A 67 -5.34 14.74 13.81
C MET A 67 -4.29 13.62 13.87
N LEU A 68 -3.40 13.56 12.88
CA LEU A 68 -2.33 12.58 12.85
C LEU A 68 -1.02 13.26 12.48
N GLU A 69 -0.27 13.65 13.50
CA GLU A 69 0.98 14.37 13.32
C GLU A 69 2.08 13.43 12.79
N ILE A 70 2.20 13.35 11.46
CA ILE A 70 3.24 12.61 10.75
C ILE A 70 3.86 13.45 9.65
N THR A 71 5.11 13.15 9.33
CA THR A 71 5.73 13.66 8.11
C THR A 71 5.27 12.77 6.95
N PRO A 72 4.43 13.27 6.01
CA PRO A 72 3.95 12.45 4.91
C PRO A 72 5.14 11.92 4.11
N PRO A 73 5.10 10.67 3.60
CA PRO A 73 6.23 10.09 2.89
C PRO A 73 6.65 10.94 1.68
N SER A 74 5.70 11.53 0.96
CA SER A 74 5.97 12.41 -0.17
C SER A 74 6.77 13.66 0.19
N GLY A 75 6.76 14.11 1.45
CA GLY A 75 7.59 15.21 1.96
C GLY A 75 9.03 14.81 2.27
N ARG A 76 9.37 13.52 2.15
CA ARG A 76 10.73 12.97 2.34
C ARG A 76 11.50 12.81 1.03
N VAL A 77 10.99 13.37 -0.06
CA VAL A 77 11.60 13.33 -1.40
C VAL A 77 11.45 14.67 -2.10
N GLU A 78 12.30 14.90 -3.08
CA GLU A 78 12.28 16.10 -3.92
C GLU A 78 12.57 15.76 -5.39
N GLY A 79 12.28 16.71 -6.27
CA GLY A 79 12.50 16.60 -7.70
C GLY A 79 11.42 15.85 -8.47
N GLU A 80 11.50 15.94 -9.80
CA GLU A 80 10.64 15.22 -10.74
C GLU A 80 10.93 13.72 -10.73
N LEU A 81 9.99 12.90 -11.23
CA LEU A 81 10.13 11.43 -11.25
C LEU A 81 11.48 10.95 -11.81
N SER A 82 11.93 11.48 -12.95
CA SER A 82 13.17 11.05 -13.61
C SER A 82 14.44 11.36 -12.81
N ARG A 83 14.38 12.25 -11.82
CA ARG A 83 15.52 12.71 -11.01
C ARG A 83 15.22 12.71 -9.51
N MET A 84 14.21 11.97 -9.09
CA MET A 84 13.74 11.97 -7.71
C MET A 84 14.86 11.55 -6.75
N SER A 85 15.00 12.30 -5.67
CA SER A 85 15.97 12.05 -4.60
C SER A 85 15.28 12.06 -3.24
N ILE A 86 15.94 11.42 -2.27
CA ILE A 86 15.49 11.41 -0.88
C ILE A 86 15.99 12.67 -0.17
N VAL A 87 15.11 13.29 0.61
CA VAL A 87 15.46 14.29 1.61
C VAL A 87 15.56 13.58 2.96
N PRO A 88 16.77 13.45 3.54
CA PRO A 88 16.94 12.76 4.81
C PRO A 88 16.27 13.56 5.93
N LEU A 89 15.15 13.04 6.42
CA LEU A 89 14.46 13.56 7.60
C LEU A 89 14.58 12.54 8.72
N GLY A 90 14.83 13.02 9.94
CA GLY A 90 14.87 12.19 11.14
C GLY A 90 13.57 11.43 11.37
N CYS A 91 13.63 10.47 12.30
CA CYS A 91 12.44 9.84 12.83
C CYS A 91 11.87 10.65 13.98
N ARG A 92 10.59 10.45 14.25
CA ARG A 92 9.96 11.04 15.43
C ARG A 92 10.47 10.33 16.67
N SER A 93 10.48 11.07 17.77
CA SER A 93 10.51 10.54 19.12
C SER A 93 9.12 10.80 19.70
N ALA A 94 8.44 9.75 20.13
CA ALA A 94 7.12 9.84 20.77
C ALA A 94 7.15 9.09 22.10
N PRO A 95 6.32 9.48 23.09
CA PRO A 95 6.17 8.71 24.32
C PRO A 95 5.78 7.25 24.01
N SER A 96 6.34 6.30 24.76
CA SER A 96 6.10 4.86 24.51
C SER A 96 4.63 4.45 24.64
N ALA A 97 3.84 5.19 25.42
CA ALA A 97 2.43 4.90 25.68
C ALA A 97 1.56 4.98 24.40
N ASP A 98 1.88 5.87 23.46
CA ASP A 98 1.05 6.11 22.28
C ASP A 98 1.51 5.33 21.04
N VAL A 99 2.67 4.65 21.12
CA VAL A 99 3.32 4.01 19.98
C VAL A 99 2.39 3.02 19.28
N ARG A 100 1.65 2.21 20.04
CA ARG A 100 0.77 1.18 19.47
C ARG A 100 -0.37 1.79 18.64
N ARG A 101 -1.10 2.75 19.22
CA ARG A 101 -2.18 3.47 18.53
C ARG A 101 -1.67 4.17 17.27
N ARG A 102 -0.51 4.86 17.38
CA ARG A 102 0.12 5.54 16.25
C ARG A 102 0.52 4.58 15.13
N ILE A 103 1.12 3.42 15.43
CA ILE A 103 1.44 2.40 14.40
C ILE A 103 0.19 2.04 13.60
N VAL A 104 -0.91 1.78 14.30
CA VAL A 104 -2.18 1.39 13.67
C VAL A 104 -2.74 2.53 12.84
N ASP A 105 -2.85 3.75 13.36
CA ASP A 105 -3.43 4.90 12.64
C ASP A 105 -2.62 5.31 11.41
N VAL A 106 -1.29 5.26 11.48
CA VAL A 106 -0.43 5.52 10.32
C VAL A 106 -0.63 4.47 9.24
N ALA A 107 -0.75 3.20 9.61
CA ALA A 107 -1.03 2.13 8.65
C ALA A 107 -2.41 2.27 8.01
N ILE A 108 -3.44 2.63 8.80
CA ILE A 108 -4.81 2.90 8.33
C ILE A 108 -4.83 4.03 7.32
N GLN A 109 -4.17 5.16 7.63
CA GLN A 109 -4.14 6.30 6.73
C GLN A 109 -3.52 5.94 5.38
N GLU A 110 -2.39 5.21 5.37
CA GLU A 110 -1.79 4.81 4.10
C GLU A 110 -2.64 3.78 3.35
N TRP A 111 -3.31 2.86 4.04
CA TRP A 111 -4.28 1.96 3.39
C TRP A 111 -5.40 2.74 2.69
N ALA A 112 -5.93 3.77 3.36
CA ALA A 112 -6.93 4.67 2.79
C ALA A 112 -6.37 5.46 1.59
N PHE A 113 -5.17 6.04 1.71
CA PHE A 113 -4.50 6.79 0.63
C PHE A 113 -4.30 5.94 -0.64
N PHE A 114 -4.10 4.62 -0.48
CA PHE A 114 -4.01 3.66 -1.57
C PHE A 114 -5.37 3.15 -2.08
N GLY A 115 -6.48 3.70 -1.60
CA GLY A 115 -7.83 3.41 -2.09
C GLY A 115 -8.46 2.17 -1.48
N PHE A 116 -8.13 1.84 -0.24
CA PHE A 116 -8.71 0.74 0.53
C PHE A 116 -8.65 -0.66 -0.15
N PRO A 117 -7.52 -1.07 -0.78
CA PRO A 117 -7.43 -2.41 -1.35
C PRO A 117 -7.40 -3.48 -0.26
N VAL A 118 -7.96 -4.67 -0.57
CA VAL A 118 -8.12 -5.77 0.37
C VAL A 118 -7.67 -7.07 -0.26
N LEU A 119 -6.96 -7.92 0.48
CA LEU A 119 -6.66 -9.30 0.13
C LEU A 119 -7.15 -10.23 1.23
N ASP A 120 -8.21 -10.99 0.95
CA ASP A 120 -8.71 -12.00 1.87
C ASP A 120 -7.95 -13.32 1.66
N ARG A 121 -7.21 -13.78 2.69
CA ARG A 121 -6.46 -15.05 2.62
C ARG A 121 -7.28 -16.26 3.03
N LEU A 122 -8.51 -16.08 3.51
CA LEU A 122 -9.42 -17.16 3.86
C LEU A 122 -10.05 -17.78 2.62
N ASN A 123 -10.43 -16.94 1.65
CA ASN A 123 -11.11 -17.37 0.42
C ASN A 123 -10.39 -16.96 -0.87
N GLY A 124 -9.32 -16.16 -0.80
CA GLY A 124 -8.53 -15.70 -1.95
C GLY A 124 -9.13 -14.50 -2.69
N ALA A 125 -10.27 -13.97 -2.23
CA ALA A 125 -10.91 -12.80 -2.81
C ALA A 125 -10.04 -11.55 -2.61
N ARG A 126 -10.14 -10.60 -3.54
CA ARG A 126 -9.42 -9.33 -3.42
C ARG A 126 -10.16 -8.15 -4.00
N LEU A 127 -9.83 -6.98 -3.48
CA LEU A 127 -10.24 -5.68 -3.97
C LEU A 127 -8.98 -4.90 -4.37
N LEU A 128 -8.94 -4.39 -5.61
CA LEU A 128 -7.83 -3.60 -6.12
C LEU A 128 -8.04 -2.09 -5.85
N PRO A 129 -6.97 -1.29 -5.79
CA PRO A 129 -7.05 0.17 -5.61
C PRO A 129 -8.04 0.85 -6.56
N ASP A 130 -7.96 0.50 -7.85
CA ASP A 130 -8.75 1.13 -8.92
C ASP A 130 -10.11 0.45 -9.18
N THR A 131 -10.56 -0.46 -8.32
CA THR A 131 -11.84 -1.16 -8.53
C THR A 131 -12.98 -0.14 -8.61
N ARG A 132 -13.72 -0.12 -9.72
CA ARG A 132 -14.85 0.79 -9.91
C ARG A 132 -16.00 0.41 -9.00
N ILE A 133 -16.54 1.38 -8.27
CA ILE A 133 -17.81 1.26 -7.55
C ILE A 133 -18.94 1.31 -8.57
N ARG A 134 -19.86 0.35 -8.50
CA ARG A 134 -21.05 0.29 -9.37
C ARG A 134 -22.29 0.21 -8.49
N ALA A 135 -23.28 1.07 -8.75
CA ALA A 135 -24.53 1.13 -8.00
C ALA A 135 -24.31 1.17 -6.46
N GLY A 136 -23.32 1.94 -6.01
CA GLY A 136 -22.99 2.07 -4.59
C GLY A 136 -22.41 0.81 -3.95
N ARG A 137 -21.86 -0.13 -4.73
CA ARG A 137 -21.25 -1.36 -4.20
C ARG A 137 -19.85 -1.57 -4.75
N VAL A 138 -18.97 -2.11 -3.92
CA VAL A 138 -17.70 -2.71 -4.35
C VAL A 138 -17.87 -4.21 -4.55
N THR A 139 -17.06 -4.78 -5.43
CA THR A 139 -17.09 -6.22 -5.72
C THR A 139 -15.68 -6.75 -5.66
N PHE A 140 -15.50 -7.79 -4.85
CA PHE A 140 -14.24 -8.52 -4.78
C PHE A 140 -14.11 -9.43 -6.00
N GLU A 141 -12.91 -9.49 -6.56
CA GLU A 141 -12.58 -10.48 -7.58
C GLU A 141 -11.96 -11.71 -6.93
N ASN A 142 -12.37 -12.89 -7.38
CA ASN A 142 -11.72 -14.15 -7.03
C ASN A 142 -10.92 -14.63 -8.24
N THR A 143 -9.60 -14.41 -8.21
CA THR A 143 -8.72 -14.79 -9.30
C THR A 143 -7.32 -15.12 -8.83
N THR A 144 -6.71 -16.10 -9.49
CA THR A 144 -5.30 -16.47 -9.30
C THR A 144 -4.34 -15.58 -10.08
N ARG A 145 -4.85 -14.71 -10.97
CA ARG A 145 -4.02 -13.78 -11.76
C ARG A 145 -3.30 -12.82 -10.84
N ARG A 146 -2.06 -12.44 -11.18
CA ARG A 146 -1.33 -11.41 -10.41
C ARG A 146 -2.04 -10.06 -10.49
N ALA A 147 -1.91 -9.25 -9.44
CA ALA A 147 -2.40 -7.88 -9.47
C ALA A 147 -1.73 -7.12 -10.63
N PRO A 148 -2.53 -6.42 -11.46
CA PRO A 148 -1.99 -5.62 -12.56
C PRO A 148 -1.08 -4.54 -12.02
N THR A 149 -0.13 -4.10 -12.84
CA THR A 149 0.64 -2.88 -12.54
C THR A 149 -0.33 -1.69 -12.48
N PRO A 150 -0.15 -0.74 -11.53
CA PRO A 150 -0.91 0.50 -11.54
C PRO A 150 -0.84 1.19 -12.90
N ASN A 151 -1.91 1.87 -13.29
CA ASN A 151 -1.89 2.71 -14.48
C ASN A 151 -0.93 3.90 -14.29
N ALA A 152 -0.57 4.61 -15.36
CA ALA A 152 0.41 5.71 -15.28
C ALA A 152 0.01 6.80 -14.27
N ARG A 153 -1.26 7.23 -14.27
CA ARG A 153 -1.77 8.26 -13.34
C ARG A 153 -1.65 7.82 -11.89
N GLU A 154 -2.04 6.59 -11.58
CA GLU A 154 -1.91 6.06 -10.22
C GLU A 154 -0.44 5.87 -9.83
N GLY A 155 0.38 5.36 -10.76
CA GLY A 155 1.82 5.23 -10.59
C GLY A 155 2.50 6.55 -10.24
N GLU A 156 2.15 7.63 -10.95
CA GLU A 156 2.61 9.00 -10.68
C GLU A 156 2.15 9.47 -9.30
N ARG A 157 0.87 9.30 -8.97
CA ARG A 157 0.27 9.75 -7.70
C ARG A 157 0.98 9.14 -6.49
N VAL A 158 1.32 7.85 -6.55
CA VAL A 158 1.94 7.15 -5.41
C VAL A 158 3.46 7.12 -5.45
N ALA A 159 4.10 7.60 -6.52
CA ALA A 159 5.55 7.52 -6.70
C ALA A 159 6.33 8.19 -5.57
N ALA A 160 6.03 9.48 -5.29
CA ALA A 160 6.69 10.22 -4.21
C ALA A 160 6.42 9.58 -2.84
N THR A 161 5.21 9.04 -2.63
CA THR A 161 4.84 8.33 -1.40
C THR A 161 5.71 7.08 -1.20
N ILE A 162 5.83 6.22 -2.22
CA ILE A 162 6.62 4.99 -2.11
C ILE A 162 8.12 5.32 -1.99
N ALA A 163 8.60 6.35 -2.70
CA ALA A 163 9.97 6.84 -2.57
C ALA A 163 10.27 7.34 -1.16
N GLY A 164 9.31 8.04 -0.54
CA GLY A 164 9.34 8.50 0.84
C GLY A 164 9.51 7.39 1.88
N TYR A 165 8.93 6.20 1.65
CA TYR A 165 9.14 5.06 2.53
C TYR A 165 10.61 4.62 2.58
N TRP A 166 11.32 4.72 1.45
CA TRP A 166 12.74 4.38 1.39
C TRP A 166 13.62 5.39 2.13
N ALA A 167 13.14 6.62 2.34
CA ALA A 167 13.93 7.69 2.95
C ALA A 167 14.40 7.37 4.37
N VAL A 168 13.71 6.47 5.06
CA VAL A 168 14.02 6.05 6.43
C VAL A 168 14.75 4.71 6.47
N THR A 169 15.29 4.22 5.36
CA THR A 169 16.00 2.94 5.32
C THR A 169 17.46 3.15 4.92
N PRO A 170 18.39 2.35 5.46
CA PRO A 170 19.73 2.25 4.88
C PRO A 170 19.62 1.93 3.39
N GLU A 171 20.50 2.51 2.56
CA GLU A 171 20.55 2.26 1.09
C GLU A 171 19.31 2.71 0.28
N GLY A 172 18.27 3.24 0.92
CA GLY A 172 17.05 3.69 0.25
C GLY A 172 17.30 4.72 -0.86
N ALA A 173 18.27 5.62 -0.66
CA ALA A 173 18.67 6.61 -1.67
C ALA A 173 19.11 5.97 -2.99
N GLY A 174 19.85 4.86 -2.93
CA GLY A 174 20.28 4.12 -4.12
C GLY A 174 19.11 3.47 -4.85
N ILE A 175 18.12 2.95 -4.11
CA ILE A 175 16.90 2.35 -4.65
C ILE A 175 16.04 3.40 -5.37
N VAL A 176 15.84 4.57 -4.75
CA VAL A 176 15.08 5.67 -5.35
C VAL A 176 15.78 6.18 -6.61
N ALA A 177 17.10 6.42 -6.57
CA ALA A 177 17.86 6.83 -7.75
C ALA A 177 17.79 5.80 -8.89
N ALA A 178 17.83 4.49 -8.57
CA ALA A 178 17.66 3.43 -9.55
C ALA A 178 16.26 3.39 -10.16
N GLN A 179 15.22 3.69 -9.37
CA GLN A 179 13.86 3.79 -9.88
C GLN A 179 13.67 5.04 -10.76
N ALA A 180 14.26 6.18 -10.37
CA ALA A 180 14.22 7.43 -11.13
C ALA A 180 14.74 7.25 -12.57
N ARG A 181 15.89 6.59 -12.74
CA ARG A 181 16.43 6.24 -14.07
C ARG A 181 15.48 5.39 -14.91
N ARG A 182 14.73 4.48 -14.28
CA ARG A 182 13.74 3.66 -15.01
C ARG A 182 12.55 4.48 -15.48
N TRP A 183 12.12 5.46 -14.70
CA TRP A 183 11.05 6.37 -15.12
C TRP A 183 11.52 7.30 -16.24
N GLU A 184 12.78 7.75 -16.21
CA GLU A 184 13.38 8.49 -17.32
C GLU A 184 13.36 7.68 -18.63
N GLU A 185 13.75 6.41 -18.59
CA GLU A 185 13.83 5.55 -19.78
C GLU A 185 12.46 5.10 -20.31
N ARG A 186 11.48 4.88 -19.41
CA ARG A 186 10.28 4.09 -19.73
C ARG A 186 8.96 4.77 -19.36
N GLY A 187 9.01 5.97 -18.78
CA GLY A 187 7.86 6.73 -18.31
C GLY A 187 7.31 6.25 -16.96
N ALA A 188 6.41 7.07 -16.40
CA ALA A 188 5.90 6.92 -15.03
C ALA A 188 5.01 5.68 -14.80
N GLY A 189 4.48 5.07 -15.85
CA GLY A 189 3.72 3.81 -15.77
C GLY A 189 4.54 2.57 -15.41
N VAL A 190 5.87 2.70 -15.32
CA VAL A 190 6.72 1.59 -14.87
C VAL A 190 6.62 1.39 -13.37
N ARG A 191 6.24 0.17 -12.99
CA ARG A 191 6.22 -0.27 -11.59
C ARG A 191 7.57 -0.09 -10.89
N TRP A 192 7.50 0.03 -9.58
CA TRP A 192 8.64 -0.15 -8.69
C TRP A 192 9.33 -1.50 -8.94
N ASN A 193 10.65 -1.43 -9.14
CA ASN A 193 11.48 -2.62 -9.34
C ASN A 193 11.75 -3.35 -8.03
N ALA A 194 12.16 -2.59 -7.00
CA ALA A 194 12.40 -3.11 -5.66
C ALA A 194 11.06 -3.31 -4.90
N PRO A 195 10.87 -4.44 -4.19
CA PRO A 195 9.72 -4.60 -3.30
C PRO A 195 9.86 -3.67 -2.09
N TRP A 196 8.84 -2.86 -1.83
CA TRP A 196 8.90 -1.75 -0.87
C TRP A 196 8.16 -2.02 0.46
N SER A 197 7.73 -3.26 0.70
CA SER A 197 6.97 -3.63 1.90
C SER A 197 7.73 -3.43 3.21
N ALA A 198 9.03 -3.69 3.23
CA ALA A 198 9.87 -3.48 4.40
C ALA A 198 10.16 -1.98 4.65
N ALA A 199 10.29 -1.19 3.58
CA ALA A 199 10.44 0.26 3.66
C ALA A 199 9.17 0.92 4.22
N PHE A 200 7.99 0.48 3.78
CA PHE A 200 6.72 0.93 4.34
C PHE A 200 6.65 0.70 5.85
N ILE A 201 6.90 -0.52 6.32
CA ILE A 201 6.91 -0.81 7.78
C ILE A 201 7.98 0.03 8.48
N SER A 202 9.18 0.16 7.91
CA SER A 202 10.23 1.00 8.51
C SER A 202 9.81 2.46 8.66
N TRP A 203 9.05 3.00 7.70
CA TRP A 203 8.49 4.35 7.78
C TRP A 203 7.38 4.46 8.82
N VAL A 204 6.46 3.48 8.90
CA VAL A 204 5.45 3.45 9.98
C VAL A 204 6.12 3.49 11.34
N MET A 205 7.13 2.65 11.57
CA MET A 205 7.85 2.61 12.85
C MET A 205 8.58 3.93 13.14
N CYS A 206 9.16 4.56 12.12
CA CYS A 206 9.83 5.86 12.21
C CYS A 206 8.87 6.99 12.63
N GLU A 207 7.65 7.02 12.11
CA GLU A 207 6.63 8.04 12.45
C GLU A 207 5.88 7.73 13.76
N ALA A 208 5.83 6.45 14.15
CA ALA A 208 5.22 6.02 15.41
C ALA A 208 6.10 6.27 16.64
N GLY A 209 7.38 6.61 16.46
CA GLY A 209 8.30 6.92 17.56
C GLY A 209 9.35 5.84 17.83
N LEU A 210 9.41 4.76 17.05
CA LEU A 210 10.49 3.75 17.10
C LEU A 210 11.64 4.19 16.17
N GLY A 211 12.20 5.35 16.47
CA GLY A 211 13.10 6.06 15.57
C GLY A 211 14.54 5.55 15.58
N THR A 212 14.98 5.01 16.72
CA THR A 212 16.35 4.52 16.89
C THR A 212 16.52 3.10 16.34
N ARG A 213 17.77 2.75 15.99
CA ARG A 213 18.09 1.42 15.46
C ARG A 213 17.82 0.30 16.47
N ASP A 214 18.04 0.57 17.75
CA ASP A 214 17.88 -0.40 18.82
C ASP A 214 16.40 -0.68 19.13
N GLU A 215 15.55 0.34 18.98
CA GLU A 215 14.10 0.18 19.06
C GLU A 215 13.55 -0.59 17.87
N PHE A 216 13.93 -0.18 16.65
CA PHE A 216 13.53 -0.85 15.42
C PHE A 216 14.60 -0.68 14.33
N HIS A 217 15.21 -1.77 13.90
CA HIS A 217 16.25 -1.79 12.87
C HIS A 217 15.61 -1.67 11.49
N ARG A 218 15.22 -0.42 11.16
CA ARG A 218 14.69 -0.01 9.85
C ARG A 218 15.59 -0.52 8.73
N ALA A 219 14.98 -1.10 7.71
CA ALA A 219 15.70 -1.82 6.67
C ALA A 219 14.93 -1.93 5.35
N ILE A 220 15.67 -2.17 4.28
CA ILE A 220 15.12 -2.43 2.94
C ILE A 220 14.47 -3.83 2.81
N ALA A 221 14.65 -4.69 3.81
CA ALA A 221 14.15 -6.06 3.82
C ALA A 221 13.63 -6.48 5.20
N HIS A 222 12.57 -7.30 5.21
CA HIS A 222 11.88 -7.69 6.45
C HIS A 222 12.76 -8.52 7.40
N TRP A 223 13.64 -9.35 6.86
CA TRP A 223 14.46 -10.28 7.65
C TRP A 223 15.33 -9.55 8.69
N THR A 224 15.72 -8.30 8.45
CA THR A 224 16.60 -7.55 9.34
C THR A 224 15.98 -7.30 10.72
N TYR A 225 14.73 -6.85 10.79
CA TYR A 225 14.04 -6.63 12.06
C TYR A 225 13.38 -7.90 12.61
N ILE A 226 13.09 -8.90 11.77
CA ILE A 226 12.77 -10.25 12.25
C ILE A 226 13.95 -10.79 13.07
N ASP A 227 15.17 -10.68 12.55
CA ASP A 227 16.38 -11.10 13.26
C ASP A 227 16.62 -10.29 14.53
N GLN A 228 16.35 -8.98 14.54
CA GLN A 228 16.41 -8.19 15.77
C GLN A 228 15.44 -8.71 16.83
N ALA A 229 14.19 -8.98 16.46
CA ALA A 229 13.18 -9.49 17.38
C ALA A 229 13.47 -10.91 17.89
N ILE A 230 14.10 -11.77 17.05
CA ILE A 230 14.60 -13.08 17.49
C ILE A 230 15.73 -12.92 18.50
N ARG A 231 16.71 -12.03 18.25
CA ARG A 231 17.78 -11.76 19.23
C ARG A 231 17.22 -11.24 20.55
N ALA A 232 16.19 -10.39 20.50
CA ALA A 232 15.51 -9.89 21.70
C ALA A 232 14.82 -11.04 22.48
N ARG A 233 14.17 -11.98 21.76
CA ARG A 233 13.61 -13.20 22.37
C ARG A 233 14.69 -14.04 23.03
N ASP A 234 15.81 -14.28 22.33
CA ASP A 234 16.89 -15.16 22.76
C ASP A 234 17.69 -14.59 23.95
N ALA A 235 17.71 -13.27 24.09
CA ALA A 235 18.31 -12.59 25.23
C ALA A 235 17.48 -12.76 26.52
N GLY A 236 16.20 -13.14 26.40
CA GLY A 236 15.28 -13.35 27.52
C GLY A 236 14.63 -12.06 28.06
N GLU A 237 13.57 -12.21 28.84
CA GLU A 237 12.91 -11.11 29.57
C GLU A 237 13.86 -10.61 30.70
N GLY A 238 14.88 -9.79 30.36
CA GLY A 238 15.83 -9.22 31.34
C GLY A 238 17.22 -8.82 30.82
N ALA A 239 17.72 -9.39 29.72
CA ALA A 239 18.96 -8.94 29.06
C ALA A 239 18.74 -7.59 28.35
N PRO A 240 19.78 -6.70 28.18
CA PRO A 240 19.66 -5.29 27.75
C PRO A 240 18.46 -5.07 26.77
N GLY A 241 17.36 -4.45 27.28
CA GLY A 241 15.93 -4.88 27.18
C GLY A 241 15.00 -4.50 28.39
N GLY A 242 14.89 -5.26 29.50
CA GLY A 242 14.24 -4.85 30.79
C GLY A 242 15.12 -4.22 31.93
N ALA A 243 14.79 -3.00 32.40
CA ALA A 243 15.62 -2.21 33.35
C ALA A 243 15.18 -2.33 34.81
N SER A 244 16.17 -2.53 35.69
CA SER A 244 16.11 -2.18 37.11
C SER A 244 16.80 -0.83 37.42
N ASP A 245 17.32 -0.13 36.41
CA ASP A 245 17.95 1.19 36.50
C ASP A 245 17.61 1.96 35.21
N GLY A 246 16.98 3.13 35.32
CA GLY A 246 16.10 3.79 34.33
C GLY A 246 16.72 4.27 33.00
N SER A 247 17.78 3.65 32.51
CA SER A 247 18.40 3.94 31.22
C SER A 247 18.53 2.67 30.37
N ARG A 248 17.51 2.34 29.58
CA ARG A 248 17.59 1.28 28.57
C ARG A 248 17.11 1.71 27.20
N SER A 249 17.89 1.30 26.20
CA SER A 249 17.46 1.16 24.82
C SER A 249 16.38 0.07 24.77
N ARG A 250 15.13 0.44 24.52
CA ARG A 250 13.96 -0.47 24.53
C ARG A 250 13.84 -1.13 23.17
N VAL A 251 14.05 -2.44 23.06
CA VAL A 251 13.74 -3.14 21.81
C VAL A 251 12.22 -3.13 21.60
N GLY A 252 11.76 -2.64 20.44
CA GLY A 252 10.34 -2.46 20.17
C GLY A 252 9.59 -3.77 19.97
N TYR A 253 10.25 -4.84 19.53
CA TYR A 253 9.60 -6.11 19.20
C TYR A 253 10.35 -7.32 19.73
N VAL A 254 9.60 -8.30 20.21
CA VAL A 254 10.09 -9.64 20.57
C VAL A 254 9.42 -10.67 19.68
N ALA A 255 10.20 -11.59 19.11
CA ALA A 255 9.66 -12.62 18.24
C ALA A 255 9.02 -13.76 19.07
N TYR A 256 7.96 -14.35 18.54
CA TYR A 256 7.31 -15.55 19.02
C TYR A 256 7.00 -16.48 17.83
N ASP A 257 6.83 -17.77 18.11
CA ASP A 257 6.30 -18.69 17.11
C ASP A 257 4.80 -18.44 16.91
N ILE A 258 4.29 -18.72 15.71
CA ILE A 258 2.88 -18.50 15.42
C ILE A 258 2.01 -19.35 16.35
N GLY A 259 1.06 -18.70 17.04
CA GLY A 259 0.16 -19.33 17.98
C GLY A 259 0.72 -19.46 19.41
N GLU A 260 1.93 -18.96 19.68
CA GLU A 260 2.53 -18.98 21.03
C GLU A 260 1.99 -17.87 21.94
N ARG A 261 1.74 -16.68 21.41
CA ARG A 261 1.17 -15.54 22.15
C ARG A 261 -0.08 -15.02 21.44
N ALA A 262 -0.97 -14.40 22.21
CA ALA A 262 -2.09 -13.65 21.65
C ALA A 262 -1.55 -12.45 20.85
N VAL A 263 -2.16 -12.25 19.69
CA VAL A 263 -1.88 -11.19 18.72
C VAL A 263 -2.67 -9.96 19.12
N GLU A 264 -2.00 -8.81 19.13
CA GLU A 264 -2.62 -7.51 19.42
C GLU A 264 -2.40 -6.55 18.25
N PRO A 265 -3.29 -5.55 18.04
CA PRO A 265 -3.03 -4.46 17.11
C PRO A 265 -1.67 -3.78 17.35
N GLY A 266 -0.91 -3.51 16.29
CA GLY A 266 0.48 -3.02 16.33
C GLY A 266 1.55 -4.12 16.27
N ASP A 267 1.18 -5.38 16.48
CA ASP A 267 2.09 -6.53 16.27
C ASP A 267 2.38 -6.73 14.77
N LEU A 268 3.45 -7.47 14.46
CA LEU A 268 3.78 -7.87 13.09
C LEU A 268 3.59 -9.38 12.90
N LEU A 269 2.90 -9.78 11.83
CA LEU A 269 2.81 -11.17 11.42
C LEU A 269 3.63 -11.39 10.14
N CYS A 270 4.57 -12.32 10.19
CA CYS A 270 5.58 -12.50 9.16
C CYS A 270 5.52 -13.88 8.50
N SER A 271 5.70 -13.89 7.18
CA SER A 271 5.77 -15.08 6.33
C SER A 271 7.13 -15.19 5.63
N GLY A 272 7.60 -16.43 5.45
CA GLY A 272 8.83 -16.75 4.74
C GLY A 272 8.51 -17.31 3.36
N ARG A 273 9.15 -16.78 2.31
CA ARG A 273 8.94 -17.25 0.93
C ARG A 273 10.15 -17.99 0.38
N ARG A 274 11.35 -17.45 0.59
CA ARG A 274 12.63 -18.08 0.19
C ARG A 274 13.69 -17.83 1.27
N PRO A 275 13.97 -18.83 2.12
CA PRO A 275 13.23 -20.09 2.24
C PRO A 275 11.85 -19.90 2.89
N ARG A 276 11.04 -20.97 2.87
CA ARG A 276 9.81 -21.05 3.66
C ARG A 276 10.19 -21.61 5.03
N TYR A 277 10.14 -20.77 6.06
CA TYR A 277 10.37 -21.20 7.43
C TYR A 277 9.08 -21.78 8.01
N ALA A 278 9.19 -22.85 8.80
CA ALA A 278 8.07 -23.39 9.56
C ALA A 278 7.84 -22.59 10.85
N ASN A 279 8.91 -22.09 11.46
CA ASN A 279 8.94 -21.46 12.79
C ASN A 279 10.23 -20.65 12.96
N LEU A 280 10.42 -20.02 14.12
CA LEU A 280 11.62 -19.22 14.44
C LEU A 280 12.90 -20.06 14.46
N ALA A 281 12.84 -21.33 14.90
CA ALA A 281 14.02 -22.20 14.90
C ALA A 281 14.59 -22.37 13.49
N GLY A 282 13.74 -22.49 12.48
CA GLY A 282 14.16 -22.50 11.08
C GLY A 282 14.83 -21.20 10.64
N ARG A 283 14.34 -20.04 11.08
CA ARG A 283 14.97 -18.74 10.78
C ARG A 283 16.30 -18.56 11.50
N ARG A 284 16.42 -19.04 12.74
CA ARG A 284 17.66 -18.94 13.55
C ARG A 284 18.89 -19.51 12.85
N LEU A 285 18.71 -20.57 12.06
CA LEU A 285 19.80 -21.20 11.29
C LEU A 285 20.40 -20.29 10.21
N GLN A 286 19.74 -19.18 9.85
CA GLN A 286 20.12 -18.28 8.76
C GLN A 286 20.11 -16.81 9.20
N MET A 287 20.35 -16.56 10.50
CA MET A 287 20.42 -15.21 11.05
C MET A 287 21.54 -14.41 10.36
N GLY A 288 21.25 -13.17 9.97
CA GLY A 288 22.18 -12.35 9.20
C GLY A 288 22.21 -12.64 7.69
N GLU A 289 21.63 -13.75 7.25
CA GLU A 289 21.48 -14.06 5.82
C GLU A 289 20.19 -13.46 5.27
N GLY A 290 20.27 -12.94 4.04
CA GLY A 290 19.12 -12.36 3.36
C GLY A 290 18.04 -13.40 3.05
N ALA A 291 16.81 -13.10 3.45
CA ALA A 291 15.65 -13.95 3.16
C ALA A 291 14.50 -13.16 2.52
N SER A 292 13.84 -13.79 1.54
CA SER A 292 12.58 -13.26 1.01
C SER A 292 11.47 -13.56 2.01
N SER A 293 11.15 -12.55 2.81
CA SER A 293 10.09 -12.54 3.82
C SER A 293 9.13 -11.38 3.59
N HIS A 294 7.98 -11.43 4.24
CA HIS A 294 6.98 -10.36 4.21
C HIS A 294 6.24 -10.33 5.54
N CYS A 295 6.15 -9.14 6.13
CA CYS A 295 5.37 -8.89 7.34
C CYS A 295 4.26 -7.87 7.06
N ASP A 296 3.21 -7.95 7.85
CA ASP A 296 2.09 -7.01 7.86
C ASP A 296 1.83 -6.57 9.31
N ILE A 297 1.34 -5.34 9.48
CA ILE A 297 1.00 -4.73 10.77
C ILE A 297 -0.41 -5.13 11.13
N VAL A 298 -0.61 -5.79 12.26
CA VAL A 298 -1.96 -6.11 12.76
C VAL A 298 -2.65 -4.80 13.14
N VAL A 299 -3.89 -4.62 12.69
CA VAL A 299 -4.69 -3.43 12.99
C VAL A 299 -6.00 -3.76 13.71
N GLU A 300 -6.43 -5.02 13.67
CA GLU A 300 -7.57 -5.53 14.44
C GLU A 300 -7.45 -7.05 14.59
N ALA A 301 -7.80 -7.56 15.78
CA ALA A 301 -7.70 -8.96 16.17
C ALA A 301 -9.04 -9.43 16.74
N ASP A 302 -10.02 -9.62 15.87
CA ASP A 302 -11.40 -9.87 16.27
C ASP A 302 -11.66 -11.34 16.62
N ALA A 303 -11.73 -11.62 17.92
CA ALA A 303 -12.02 -12.93 18.47
C ALA A 303 -13.44 -13.42 18.16
N GLU A 304 -14.43 -12.55 17.94
CA GLU A 304 -15.81 -12.94 17.64
C GLU A 304 -15.91 -13.60 16.26
N THR A 305 -15.20 -13.05 15.28
CA THR A 305 -15.23 -13.56 13.90
C THR A 305 -14.09 -14.51 13.57
N GLY A 306 -13.11 -14.69 14.46
CA GLY A 306 -11.97 -15.56 14.19
C GLY A 306 -11.04 -15.00 13.11
N ARG A 307 -11.00 -13.67 12.95
CA ARG A 307 -10.20 -12.99 11.91
C ARG A 307 -9.19 -12.02 12.50
N ILE A 308 -8.04 -11.95 11.85
CA ILE A 308 -7.01 -10.94 12.11
C ILE A 308 -6.91 -10.07 10.86
N LEU A 309 -7.01 -8.76 11.04
CA LEU A 309 -6.82 -7.77 9.99
C LEU A 309 -5.42 -7.19 10.09
N ALA A 310 -4.67 -7.22 9.00
CA ALA A 310 -3.31 -6.70 8.97
C ALA A 310 -3.03 -5.88 7.71
N ILE A 311 -2.29 -4.77 7.83
CA ILE A 311 -1.96 -3.86 6.74
C ILE A 311 -0.50 -4.06 6.33
N GLY A 312 -0.27 -4.28 5.04
CA GLY A 312 1.06 -4.47 4.46
C GLY A 312 1.30 -3.62 3.23
N GLY A 313 2.53 -3.12 3.10
CA GLY A 313 3.00 -2.43 1.90
C GLY A 313 3.28 -3.41 0.76
N ASN A 314 3.19 -2.95 -0.48
CA ASN A 314 3.39 -3.74 -1.70
C ASN A 314 2.55 -5.03 -1.80
N VAL A 315 1.47 -5.13 -1.01
CA VAL A 315 0.44 -6.16 -1.16
C VAL A 315 -0.50 -5.69 -2.26
N LEU A 316 -0.75 -6.52 -3.27
CA LEU A 316 -1.46 -6.09 -4.49
C LEU A 316 -0.85 -4.85 -5.17
N ARG A 317 0.47 -4.60 -4.97
CA ARG A 317 1.21 -3.41 -5.42
C ARG A 317 0.72 -2.09 -4.80
N ALA A 318 0.10 -2.18 -3.64
CA ALA A 318 -0.43 -1.06 -2.87
C ALA A 318 -0.16 -1.27 -1.38
N VAL A 319 -0.56 -0.31 -0.54
CA VAL A 319 -0.76 -0.58 0.88
C VAL A 319 -2.14 -1.20 1.01
N SER A 320 -2.21 -2.48 1.39
CA SER A 320 -3.48 -3.23 1.44
C SER A 320 -3.74 -3.84 2.79
N LEU A 321 -5.02 -3.93 3.13
CA LEU A 321 -5.52 -4.76 4.21
C LEU A 321 -5.49 -6.23 3.79
N LYS A 322 -5.14 -7.10 4.73
CA LYS A 322 -5.12 -8.55 4.59
C LYS A 322 -6.01 -9.15 5.66
N VAL A 323 -6.91 -10.04 5.25
CA VAL A 323 -7.70 -10.85 6.18
C VAL A 323 -6.96 -12.16 6.40
N LEU A 324 -6.64 -12.46 7.65
CA LEU A 324 -5.90 -13.63 8.09
C LEU A 324 -6.75 -14.47 9.05
N ALA A 325 -6.46 -15.77 9.10
CA ALA A 325 -7.10 -16.68 10.02
C ALA A 325 -6.55 -16.48 11.43
N GLY A 326 -7.45 -16.35 12.39
CA GLY A 326 -7.13 -16.43 13.80
C GLY A 326 -7.95 -17.51 14.49
N ARG A 327 -7.52 -17.87 15.70
CA ARG A 327 -8.24 -18.78 16.59
C ARG A 327 -8.36 -18.12 17.96
N PRO A 328 -9.57 -18.00 18.52
CA PRO A 328 -9.74 -17.55 19.89
C PRO A 328 -8.97 -18.44 20.89
N GLY A 329 -8.43 -17.82 21.92
CA GLY A 329 -7.84 -18.49 23.07
C GLY A 329 -8.88 -19.33 23.80
N ARG A 330 -8.45 -20.45 24.39
CA ARG A 330 -9.29 -21.25 25.28
C ARG A 330 -8.94 -20.89 26.71
N GLY A 331 -9.80 -20.13 27.40
CA GLY A 331 -9.59 -19.76 28.80
C GLY A 331 -10.12 -18.37 29.15
N PRO A 332 -10.08 -17.99 30.45
CA PRO A 332 -10.61 -16.72 30.94
C PRO A 332 -9.80 -15.49 30.49
N GLU A 333 -8.52 -15.66 30.12
CA GLU A 333 -7.67 -14.58 29.58
C GLU A 333 -8.02 -14.20 28.13
N GLY A 334 -8.81 -15.02 27.42
CA GLY A 334 -9.26 -14.71 26.06
C GLY A 334 -8.12 -14.55 25.05
N GLY A 335 -8.31 -13.60 24.13
CA GLY A 335 -7.32 -13.21 23.13
C GLY A 335 -7.35 -14.00 21.82
N MET A 336 -6.70 -13.47 20.81
CA MET A 336 -6.71 -13.98 19.44
C MET A 336 -5.34 -14.53 19.03
N TYR A 337 -5.27 -15.74 18.50
CA TYR A 337 -4.00 -16.37 18.10
C TYR A 337 -3.94 -16.55 16.59
N ALA A 338 -2.88 -16.06 15.94
CA ALA A 338 -2.69 -16.26 14.51
C ALA A 338 -2.54 -17.74 14.15
N VAL A 339 -3.12 -18.12 13.01
CA VAL A 339 -3.01 -19.48 12.46
C VAL A 339 -2.27 -19.43 11.13
N ALA A 340 -1.20 -20.21 11.01
CA ALA A 340 -0.51 -20.39 9.74
C ALA A 340 -1.36 -21.27 8.80
N THR A 341 -1.54 -20.83 7.56
CA THR A 341 -2.28 -21.58 6.52
C THR A 341 -1.44 -21.72 5.25
N SER A 342 -1.86 -22.56 4.31
CA SER A 342 -1.19 -22.64 3.00
C SER A 342 -1.27 -21.31 2.22
N ALA A 343 -2.39 -20.60 2.38
CA ALA A 343 -2.57 -19.25 1.85
C ALA A 343 -1.73 -18.23 2.62
N ALA A 344 -1.59 -18.31 3.93
CA ALA A 344 -0.77 -17.42 4.73
C ALA A 344 0.23 -18.23 5.57
N PRO A 345 1.38 -18.64 4.98
CA PRO A 345 2.37 -19.47 5.66
C PRO A 345 3.22 -18.61 6.60
N LEU A 346 2.58 -18.17 7.69
CA LEU A 346 3.20 -17.40 8.75
C LEU A 346 4.20 -18.29 9.52
N PHE A 347 5.31 -17.71 9.96
CA PHE A 347 6.32 -18.41 10.76
C PHE A 347 6.78 -17.62 11.99
N ALA A 348 6.55 -16.31 12.02
CA ALA A 348 6.96 -15.45 13.11
C ALA A 348 5.87 -14.42 13.45
N HIS A 349 5.62 -14.27 14.74
CA HIS A 349 4.81 -13.20 15.33
C HIS A 349 5.77 -12.28 16.08
N LEU A 350 5.93 -11.04 15.64
CA LEU A 350 6.72 -10.05 16.37
C LEU A 350 5.75 -9.25 17.24
N LYS A 351 5.80 -9.47 18.55
CA LYS A 351 4.94 -8.81 19.52
C LYS A 351 5.54 -7.48 19.94
N LEU A 352 4.79 -6.41 19.77
CA LEU A 352 5.21 -5.06 20.15
C LEU A 352 5.34 -4.95 21.67
N GLN A 353 6.43 -4.36 22.14
CA GLN A 353 6.72 -4.09 23.56
C GLN A 353 6.19 -2.70 23.94
N ALA A 354 4.87 -2.56 23.95
CA ALA A 354 4.13 -1.37 24.34
C ALA A 354 2.78 -1.78 24.94
N GLU A 355 2.16 -0.87 25.71
CA GLU A 355 0.84 -1.10 26.29
C GLU A 355 -0.17 -1.54 25.21
N PRO A 356 -1.04 -2.52 25.51
CA PRO A 356 -2.07 -2.96 24.58
C PRO A 356 -3.12 -1.85 24.36
N ILE A 357 -3.79 -1.92 23.22
CA ILE A 357 -4.99 -1.14 22.90
C ILE A 357 -6.12 -2.12 22.57
N ASP A 358 -7.35 -1.62 22.38
CA ASP A 358 -8.50 -2.46 22.07
C ASP A 358 -8.26 -3.36 20.85
N ASP A 359 -8.75 -4.61 20.91
CA ASP A 359 -8.64 -5.60 19.84
C ASP A 359 -9.27 -5.12 18.52
N ARG A 360 -10.27 -4.22 18.59
CA ARG A 360 -10.96 -3.61 17.45
C ARG A 360 -10.38 -2.27 17.01
N ALA A 361 -9.07 -2.07 17.22
CA ALA A 361 -8.37 -0.83 16.95
C ALA A 361 -8.54 -0.22 15.55
N LEU A 362 -8.83 -1.00 14.50
CA LEU A 362 -9.17 -0.48 13.17
C LEU A 362 -10.56 0.16 13.20
N SER A 363 -11.56 -0.60 13.65
CA SER A 363 -12.96 -0.16 13.76
C SER A 363 -13.11 1.07 14.67
N ASP A 364 -12.32 1.17 15.74
CA ASP A 364 -12.36 2.27 16.70
C ASP A 364 -11.46 3.46 16.35
N SER A 365 -10.80 3.45 15.18
CA SER A 365 -9.88 4.51 14.79
C SER A 365 -10.61 5.80 14.38
N GLU A 366 -10.33 6.90 15.07
CA GLU A 366 -10.78 8.23 14.68
C GLU A 366 -10.26 8.65 13.30
N VAL A 367 -9.05 8.20 12.94
CA VAL A 367 -8.46 8.42 11.62
C VAL A 367 -9.28 7.70 10.55
N LEU A 368 -9.67 6.44 10.77
CA LEU A 368 -10.56 5.74 9.85
C LEU A 368 -11.93 6.42 9.75
N ALA A 369 -12.50 6.83 10.89
CA ALA A 369 -13.78 7.54 10.93
C ALA A 369 -13.72 8.83 10.09
N ALA A 370 -12.65 9.62 10.21
CA ALA A 370 -12.46 10.84 9.41
C ALA A 370 -12.31 10.54 7.91
N LEU A 371 -11.57 9.50 7.54
CA LEU A 371 -11.32 9.11 6.15
C LEU A 371 -12.53 8.44 5.46
N THR A 372 -13.48 7.96 6.26
CA THR A 372 -14.68 7.26 5.77
C THR A 372 -15.95 8.10 5.88
N SER A 373 -15.94 9.16 6.70
CA SER A 373 -16.98 10.17 6.73
C SER A 373 -17.07 10.83 5.35
N GLY A 374 -18.20 10.65 4.66
CA GLY A 374 -18.42 11.32 3.37
C GLY A 374 -18.35 12.84 3.53
N ASN A 375 -18.11 13.58 2.44
CA ASN A 375 -18.04 15.05 2.42
C ASN A 375 -19.41 15.74 2.69
N GLY A 376 -20.24 15.23 3.60
CA GLY A 376 -21.60 15.70 3.89
C GLY A 376 -22.64 15.37 2.81
N GLY A 377 -22.28 14.62 1.76
CA GLY A 377 -23.18 14.20 0.69
C GLY A 377 -23.91 12.88 0.99
N PRO A 378 -25.02 12.58 0.28
CA PRO A 378 -25.83 11.38 0.50
C PRO A 378 -25.19 10.07 -0.01
N THR A 379 -24.04 10.15 -0.68
CA THR A 379 -23.35 8.97 -1.23
C THR A 379 -22.27 8.49 -0.26
N PRO A 380 -22.27 7.21 0.15
CA PRO A 380 -21.22 6.66 1.00
C PRO A 380 -19.83 6.84 0.37
N SER A 381 -18.83 7.09 1.21
CA SER A 381 -17.43 7.13 0.77
C SER A 381 -16.98 5.75 0.28
N ARG A 382 -15.90 5.72 -0.51
CA ARG A 382 -15.28 4.43 -0.91
C ARG A 382 -14.93 3.57 0.30
N GLY A 383 -14.33 4.17 1.33
CA GLY A 383 -13.93 3.45 2.54
C GLY A 383 -15.14 2.85 3.26
N ALA A 384 -16.23 3.62 3.41
CA ALA A 384 -17.47 3.11 3.99
C ALA A 384 -18.03 1.91 3.20
N LEU A 385 -18.02 1.96 1.86
CA LEU A 385 -18.44 0.84 1.02
C LEU A 385 -17.52 -0.38 1.13
N VAL A 386 -16.22 -0.18 1.34
CA VAL A 386 -15.27 -1.28 1.54
C VAL A 386 -15.48 -1.93 2.90
N LEU A 387 -15.68 -1.14 3.95
CA LEU A 387 -15.99 -1.65 5.29
C LEU A 387 -17.33 -2.41 5.30
N ASP A 388 -18.34 -1.88 4.62
CA ASP A 388 -19.63 -2.58 4.42
C ASP A 388 -19.45 -3.87 3.60
N ALA A 389 -18.62 -3.88 2.56
CA ALA A 389 -18.38 -5.11 1.82
C ALA A 389 -17.55 -6.12 2.64
N LEU A 390 -16.63 -5.66 3.48
CA LEU A 390 -15.93 -6.52 4.43
C LEU A 390 -16.90 -7.12 5.45
N SER A 391 -17.89 -6.33 5.91
CA SER A 391 -18.99 -6.78 6.78
C SER A 391 -19.91 -7.78 6.10
N VAL A 392 -20.43 -7.46 4.92
CA VAL A 392 -21.45 -8.27 4.22
C VAL A 392 -20.85 -9.46 3.46
N GLN A 393 -19.73 -9.28 2.76
CA GLN A 393 -19.12 -10.31 1.89
C GLN A 393 -18.00 -11.10 2.60
N GLY A 394 -17.46 -10.56 3.68
CA GLY A 394 -16.48 -11.23 4.54
C GLY A 394 -17.06 -11.88 5.80
N ALA A 395 -18.39 -11.83 6.00
CA ALA A 395 -19.12 -12.25 7.21
C ALA A 395 -18.61 -11.56 8.49
N TRP A 396 -18.95 -10.28 8.66
CA TRP A 396 -19.36 -9.77 9.96
C TRP A 396 -20.87 -10.03 10.06
N MET A 397 -21.24 -10.97 10.91
CA MET A 397 -22.58 -11.55 11.09
C MET A 397 -23.00 -12.69 10.15
N GLU A 398 -23.48 -13.75 10.81
CA GLU A 398 -24.12 -14.97 10.31
C GLU A 398 -23.24 -16.00 9.59
N GLN A 399 -22.55 -16.84 10.36
CA GLN A 399 -23.04 -18.20 10.58
C GLN A 399 -22.80 -18.60 12.03
N GLY A 400 -23.90 -18.76 12.78
CA GLY A 400 -23.89 -19.45 14.04
C GLY A 400 -23.26 -20.83 13.88
N ILE A 401 -22.35 -21.15 14.79
CA ILE A 401 -21.84 -22.50 14.99
C ILE A 401 -23.03 -23.35 15.40
N GLY A 402 -23.64 -24.00 14.41
CA GLY A 402 -24.73 -24.94 14.54
C GLY A 402 -24.28 -26.30 14.03
N ARG A 403 -23.96 -27.17 14.99
CA ARG A 403 -23.66 -28.62 14.94
C ARG A 403 -22.20 -29.04 14.89
#